data_AF-A0AAD9NIX0-F1
#
_entry.id   AF-A0AAD9NIX0-F1
#
_cell.length_a   1.000
_cell.length_b   1.000
_cell.length_c   1.000
_cell.angle_alpha   90.00
_cell.angle_beta   90.00
_cell.angle_gamma   90.00
#
_symmetry.space_group_name_H-M   'P 1'
#
loop_
_entity.id
_entity.type
_entity.pdbx_description
1 polymer ?
#
loop_
_entity_poly.entity_id
_entity_poly.type
_entity_poly.pdbx_seq_one_letter_code
_entity_poly.pdbx_strand_id
1 'polypeptide(L)'
;MMEADTPIYVNNTQIENVESYSFLGQRYSTRDKNLHKETQRRILSRWTAFVKQRDIFKGNIGPCMEKQIYNSCILPAMTYGAETWALTIHAKKKLAAAKTKMERSMLNITNRDRKNKHLGKRKDPGHRRD
;
A
#
# COMPACT_ATOMS: atom_id res chain seq x y z
N MET A 1 23.52 8.28 -30.70
CA MET A 1 24.08 6.95 -30.99
C MET A 1 23.11 5.95 -30.40
N MET A 2 22.36 5.23 -31.24
CA MET A 2 21.39 4.23 -30.78
C MET A 2 22.18 3.00 -30.31
N GLU A 3 22.10 2.68 -29.02
CA GLU A 3 22.64 1.42 -28.49
C GLU A 3 21.93 0.27 -29.23
N ALA A 4 22.71 -0.56 -29.93
CA ALA A 4 22.19 -1.73 -30.62
C ALA A 4 21.68 -2.72 -29.57
N ASP A 5 20.45 -3.18 -29.75
CA ASP A 5 19.75 -4.01 -28.80
C ASP A 5 20.31 -5.44 -28.86
N THR A 6 21.14 -5.82 -27.89
CA THR A 6 21.79 -7.12 -27.86
C THR A 6 20.74 -8.22 -27.66
N PRO A 7 20.62 -9.22 -28.56
CA PRO A 7 19.61 -10.26 -28.44
C PRO A 7 19.89 -11.14 -27.21
N ILE A 8 18.88 -11.27 -26.34
CA ILE A 8 18.94 -12.07 -25.12
C ILE A 8 18.29 -13.43 -25.38
N TYR A 9 18.99 -14.51 -25.01
CA TYR A 9 18.50 -15.89 -25.16
C TYR A 9 18.32 -16.54 -23.78
N VAL A 10 17.20 -17.22 -23.59
CA VAL A 10 16.94 -18.09 -22.43
C VAL A 10 16.53 -19.46 -22.97
N ASN A 11 17.20 -20.53 -22.52
CA ASN A 11 16.97 -21.89 -23.00
C ASN A 11 16.96 -22.00 -24.55
N ASN A 12 17.96 -21.40 -25.20
CA ASN A 12 18.09 -21.32 -26.66
C ASN A 12 16.93 -20.63 -27.40
N THR A 13 16.03 -19.95 -26.68
CA THR A 13 14.92 -19.18 -27.26
C THR A 13 15.23 -17.69 -27.11
N GLN A 14 15.14 -16.95 -28.22
CA GLN A 14 15.31 -15.49 -28.21
C GLN A 14 14.12 -14.83 -27.52
N ILE A 15 14.36 -13.98 -26.54
CA ILE A 15 13.32 -13.21 -25.86
C ILE A 15 13.09 -11.88 -26.61
N GLU A 16 11.84 -11.47 -26.71
CA GLU A 16 11.45 -10.16 -27.25
C GLU A 16 11.97 -9.02 -26.36
N ASN A 17 12.60 -8.03 -26.97
CA ASN A 17 12.95 -6.80 -26.27
C ASN A 17 11.78 -5.82 -26.30
N VAL A 18 11.21 -5.54 -25.12
CA VAL A 18 10.10 -4.61 -24.96
C VAL A 18 10.50 -3.44 -24.08
N GLU A 19 10.11 -2.23 -24.46
CA GLU A 19 10.36 -1.01 -23.66
C GLU A 19 9.65 -1.04 -22.29
N SER A 20 8.54 -1.78 -22.22
CA SER A 20 7.78 -1.96 -20.99
C SER A 20 6.98 -3.25 -20.99
N TYR A 21 6.89 -3.90 -19.84
CA TYR A 21 6.04 -5.08 -19.63
C TYR A 21 5.26 -4.97 -18.32
N SER A 22 4.12 -5.67 -18.23
CA SER A 22 3.34 -5.75 -16.99
C SER A 22 3.47 -7.13 -16.37
N PHE A 23 3.89 -7.19 -15.11
CA PHE A 23 4.02 -8.43 -14.36
C PHE A 23 3.40 -8.27 -12.98
N LEU A 24 2.51 -9.19 -12.61
CA LEU A 24 1.75 -9.17 -11.34
C LEU A 24 1.07 -7.80 -11.05
N GLY A 25 0.61 -7.15 -12.12
CA GLY A 25 -0.07 -5.85 -12.06
C GLY A 25 0.85 -4.64 -11.82
N GLN A 26 2.17 -4.82 -11.89
CA GLN A 26 3.16 -3.74 -11.93
C GLN A 26 3.70 -3.59 -13.36
N ARG A 27 3.79 -2.35 -13.84
CA ARG A 27 4.45 -2.01 -15.09
C ARG A 27 5.94 -1.77 -14.84
N TYR A 28 6.77 -2.50 -15.57
CA TYR A 28 8.20 -2.28 -15.68
C TYR A 28 8.49 -1.51 -16.94
N SER A 29 9.45 -0.60 -16.89
CA SER A 29 10.01 0.01 -18.08
C SER A 29 11.52 -0.04 -18.01
N THR A 30 12.14 -0.34 -19.15
CA THR A 30 13.59 -0.35 -19.32
C THR A 30 14.17 1.05 -19.16
N ARG A 31 13.38 2.08 -19.51
CA ARG A 31 13.74 3.50 -19.41
C ARG A 31 13.25 4.17 -18.13
N ASP A 32 12.01 3.92 -17.72
CA ASP A 32 11.42 4.52 -16.50
C ASP A 32 11.49 3.53 -15.31
N LYS A 33 12.50 3.71 -14.46
CA LYS A 33 12.67 2.94 -13.21
C LYS A 33 11.95 3.58 -12.00
N ASN A 34 11.03 4.52 -12.22
CA ASN A 34 10.40 5.28 -11.15
C ASN A 34 9.35 4.46 -10.36
N LEU A 35 9.85 3.69 -9.41
CA LEU A 35 9.06 2.93 -8.43
C LEU A 35 8.25 3.81 -7.47
N HIS A 36 8.47 5.14 -7.48
CA HIS A 36 7.69 6.06 -6.65
C HIS A 36 6.23 6.10 -7.07
N LYS A 37 5.98 6.16 -8.38
CA LYS A 37 4.63 6.18 -8.96
C LYS A 37 3.86 4.92 -8.55
N GLU A 38 4.51 3.76 -8.61
CA GLU A 38 3.89 2.49 -8.19
C GLU A 38 3.60 2.47 -6.69
N THR A 39 4.55 2.91 -5.86
CA THR A 39 4.34 3.03 -4.40
C THR A 39 3.13 3.91 -4.09
N GLN A 40 3.00 5.06 -4.77
CA GLN A 40 1.85 5.96 -4.60
C GLN A 40 0.55 5.32 -5.07
N ARG A 41 0.53 4.68 -6.24
CA ARG A 41 -0.65 3.98 -6.78
C ARG A 41 -1.17 2.92 -5.82
N ARG A 42 -0.28 2.17 -5.16
CA ARG A 42 -0.64 1.13 -4.18
C ARG A 42 -1.16 1.71 -2.87
N ILE A 43 -0.56 2.81 -2.39
CA ILE A 43 -1.09 3.56 -1.23
C ILE A 43 -2.52 4.05 -1.53
N LEU A 44 -2.76 4.56 -2.74
CA LEU A 44 -4.10 4.97 -3.17
C LEU A 44 -5.06 3.79 -3.25
N SER A 45 -4.64 2.67 -3.85
CA SER A 45 -5.45 1.44 -3.95
C SER A 45 -5.88 0.93 -2.56
N ARG A 46 -4.94 0.93 -1.61
CA ARG A 46 -5.22 0.62 -0.19
C ARG A 46 -6.24 1.59 0.41
N TRP A 47 -6.08 2.89 0.16
CA TRP A 47 -7.01 3.91 0.66
C TRP A 47 -8.41 3.74 0.08
N THR A 48 -8.52 3.44 -1.20
CA THR A 48 -9.79 3.14 -1.85
C THR A 48 -10.45 1.92 -1.22
N ALA A 49 -9.70 0.85 -0.95
CA ALA A 49 -10.22 -0.30 -0.22
C ALA A 49 -10.74 0.14 1.16
N PHE A 50 -9.90 0.79 1.96
CA PHE A 50 -10.26 1.25 3.31
C PHE A 50 -11.53 2.12 3.33
N VAL A 51 -11.69 3.04 2.39
CA VAL A 51 -12.90 3.89 2.27
C VAL A 51 -14.13 3.06 1.92
N LYS A 52 -14.00 2.02 1.08
CA LYS A 52 -15.12 1.10 0.79
C LYS A 52 -15.58 0.33 2.04
N GLN A 53 -14.68 0.04 2.99
CA GLN A 53 -15.01 -0.61 4.26
C GLN A 53 -15.20 0.38 5.43
N ARG A 54 -15.30 1.68 5.16
CA ARG A 54 -15.36 2.71 6.22
C ARG A 54 -16.51 2.49 7.20
N ASP A 55 -17.66 2.05 6.70
CA ASP A 55 -18.88 1.92 7.50
C ASP A 55 -18.74 0.77 8.49
N ILE A 56 -18.02 -0.29 8.10
CA ILE A 56 -17.67 -1.41 8.96
C ILE A 56 -16.74 -0.96 10.11
N PHE A 57 -15.69 -0.19 9.81
CA PHE A 57 -14.78 0.35 10.84
C PHE A 57 -15.39 1.47 11.69
N LYS A 58 -16.48 2.09 11.21
CA LYS A 58 -17.27 3.04 12.00
C LYS A 58 -18.26 2.34 12.92
N GLY A 59 -18.71 1.14 12.55
CA GLY A 59 -19.62 0.32 13.34
C GLY A 59 -18.97 -0.34 14.57
N ASN A 60 -19.76 -1.17 15.26
CA ASN A 60 -19.36 -1.87 16.48
C ASN A 60 -19.14 -3.38 16.23
N ILE A 61 -18.22 -3.73 15.33
CA ILE A 61 -17.94 -5.14 14.97
C ILE A 61 -16.84 -5.79 15.82
N GLY A 62 -16.30 -5.06 16.80
CA GLY A 62 -15.24 -5.53 17.70
C GLY A 62 -13.83 -5.54 17.07
N PRO A 63 -12.78 -5.39 17.89
CA PRO A 63 -11.41 -5.18 17.40
C PRO A 63 -10.81 -6.41 16.67
N CYS A 64 -11.24 -7.63 17.02
CA CYS A 64 -10.77 -8.84 16.37
C CYS A 64 -11.22 -8.90 14.90
N MET A 65 -12.51 -8.66 14.66
CA MET A 65 -13.10 -8.67 13.33
C MET A 65 -12.55 -7.52 12.46
N GLU A 66 -12.38 -6.32 13.02
CA GLU A 66 -11.74 -5.20 12.33
C GLU A 66 -10.33 -5.55 11.84
N LYS A 67 -9.53 -6.17 12.71
CA LYS A 67 -8.18 -6.62 12.36
C LYS A 67 -8.20 -7.68 11.26
N GLN A 68 -9.14 -8.61 11.31
CA GLN A 68 -9.30 -9.64 10.29
C GLN A 68 -9.65 -9.03 8.93
N ILE A 69 -10.61 -8.11 8.87
CA ILE A 69 -11.00 -7.40 7.64
C ILE A 69 -9.83 -6.58 7.10
N TYR A 70 -9.11 -5.88 7.98
CA TYR A 70 -7.95 -5.10 7.59
C TYR A 70 -6.85 -5.97 6.96
N ASN A 71 -6.49 -7.08 7.59
CA ASN A 71 -5.43 -7.96 7.12
C ASN A 71 -5.82 -8.74 5.86
N SER A 72 -7.08 -9.09 5.68
CA SER A 72 -7.56 -9.88 4.54
C SER A 72 -7.91 -9.03 3.31
N CYS A 73 -8.43 -7.81 3.48
CA CYS A 73 -8.92 -7.00 2.35
C CYS A 73 -8.07 -5.77 2.06
N ILE A 74 -7.50 -5.13 3.09
CA ILE A 74 -6.90 -3.79 2.95
C ILE A 74 -5.39 -3.89 2.83
N LEU A 75 -4.77 -4.70 3.69
CA LEU A 75 -3.34 -4.93 3.65
C LEU A 75 -2.87 -5.47 2.28
N PRO A 76 -3.54 -6.48 1.67
CA PRO A 76 -3.11 -7.04 0.39
C PRO A 76 -3.18 -6.04 -0.76
N ALA A 77 -4.12 -5.09 -0.75
CA ALA A 77 -4.20 -4.04 -1.77
C ALA A 77 -2.93 -3.18 -1.86
N MET A 78 -2.17 -3.10 -0.76
CA MET A 78 -0.89 -2.39 -0.70
C MET A 78 0.32 -3.29 -0.88
N THR A 79 0.25 -4.57 -0.52
CA THR A 79 1.43 -5.47 -0.51
C THR A 79 1.47 -6.45 -1.66
N TYR A 80 0.39 -6.59 -2.43
CA TYR A 80 0.38 -7.42 -3.62
C TYR A 80 1.38 -6.87 -4.65
N GLY A 81 2.35 -7.70 -5.03
CA GLY A 81 3.48 -7.31 -5.89
C GLY A 81 4.64 -6.64 -5.16
N ALA A 82 4.67 -6.62 -3.82
CA ALA A 82 5.79 -6.02 -3.07
C ALA A 82 7.13 -6.74 -3.29
N GLU A 83 7.09 -8.04 -3.63
CA GLU A 83 8.26 -8.84 -4.01
C GLU A 83 8.97 -8.29 -5.25
N THR A 84 8.22 -7.58 -6.10
CA THR A 84 8.66 -7.17 -7.42
C THR A 84 9.11 -5.68 -7.42
N TRP A 85 9.08 -5.01 -6.25
CA TRP A 85 9.54 -3.62 -6.05
C TRP A 85 10.95 -3.55 -5.48
N ALA A 86 11.81 -2.72 -6.06
CA ALA A 86 13.01 -2.27 -5.35
C ALA A 86 12.62 -1.24 -4.27
N LEU A 87 12.23 -1.73 -3.10
CA LEU A 87 11.78 -0.90 -1.98
C LEU A 87 12.92 -0.05 -1.40
N THR A 88 12.95 1.24 -1.77
CA THR A 88 13.82 2.22 -1.12
C THR A 88 13.39 2.46 0.33
N ILE A 89 14.33 2.94 1.16
CA ILE A 89 14.04 3.33 2.56
C ILE A 89 12.89 4.35 2.62
N HIS A 90 12.86 5.30 1.68
CA HIS A 90 11.80 6.30 1.59
C HIS A 90 10.43 5.69 1.26
N ALA A 91 10.39 4.74 0.32
CA ALA A 91 9.16 4.02 -0.02
C ALA A 91 8.63 3.23 1.18
N LYS A 92 9.50 2.51 1.90
CA LYS A 92 9.15 1.79 3.13
C LYS A 92 8.55 2.73 4.19
N LYS A 93 9.17 3.89 4.41
CA LYS A 93 8.64 4.92 5.34
C LYS A 93 7.25 5.41 4.93
N LYS A 94 7.02 5.67 3.63
CA LYS A 94 5.70 6.08 3.12
C LYS A 94 4.63 5.00 3.32
N LEU A 95 4.96 3.74 3.03
CA LEU A 95 4.05 2.60 3.23
C LEU A 95 3.71 2.41 4.72
N ALA A 96 4.71 2.50 5.60
CA ALA A 96 4.51 2.43 7.04
C ALA A 96 3.62 3.58 7.55
N ALA A 97 3.86 4.81 7.10
CA ALA A 97 3.03 5.96 7.44
C ALA A 97 1.57 5.78 6.99
N ALA A 98 1.34 5.25 5.79
CA ALA A 98 -0.01 4.94 5.30
C ALA A 98 -0.70 3.88 6.16
N LYS A 99 0.00 2.79 6.52
CA LYS A 99 -0.49 1.75 7.41
C LYS A 99 -0.93 2.33 8.77
N THR A 100 -0.03 3.04 9.44
CA THR A 100 -0.28 3.65 10.75
C THR A 100 -1.44 4.65 10.72
N LYS A 101 -1.58 5.42 9.64
CA LYS A 101 -2.70 6.37 9.50
C LYS A 101 -4.06 5.66 9.50
N MET A 102 -4.17 4.51 8.83
CA MET A 102 -5.40 3.72 8.83
C MET A 102 -5.66 3.02 10.16
N GLU A 103 -4.62 2.44 10.77
CA GLU A 103 -4.74 1.80 12.10
C GLU A 103 -5.23 2.81 13.16
N ARG A 104 -4.71 4.03 13.13
CA ARG A 104 -5.18 5.12 14.01
C ARG A 104 -6.64 5.48 13.74
N SER A 105 -7.06 5.48 12.48
CA SER A 105 -8.46 5.70 12.11
C SER A 105 -9.38 4.62 12.67
N MET A 106 -8.96 3.34 12.65
CA MET A 106 -9.72 2.23 13.24
C MET A 106 -9.83 2.37 14.77
N LEU A 107 -8.77 2.89 15.40
CA LEU A 107 -8.74 3.13 16.86
C LEU A 107 -9.39 4.45 17.29
N ASN A 108 -9.94 5.25 16.36
CA ASN A 108 -10.45 6.59 16.61
C ASN A 108 -9.41 7.56 17.21
N ILE A 109 -8.12 7.40 16.87
CA ILE A 109 -7.02 8.23 17.37
C ILE A 109 -6.73 9.35 16.37
N THR A 110 -6.93 10.59 16.79
CA THR A 110 -6.66 11.80 16.00
C THR A 110 -5.22 12.29 16.18
N ASN A 111 -4.77 13.28 15.40
CA ASN A 111 -3.46 13.89 15.60
C ASN A 111 -3.36 14.72 16.89
N ARG A 112 -4.49 15.22 17.40
CA ARG A 112 -4.54 15.96 18.67
C ARG A 112 -4.21 15.06 19.86
N ASP A 113 -4.61 13.79 19.75
CA ASP A 113 -4.40 12.76 20.76
C ASP A 113 -2.92 12.43 20.99
N ARG A 114 -2.06 12.63 19.98
CA ARG A 114 -0.60 12.45 20.10
C ARG A 114 0.04 13.38 21.13
N LYS A 115 -0.60 14.51 21.45
CA LYS A 115 -0.09 15.46 22.46
C LYS A 115 -0.35 14.97 23.89
N ASN A 116 -1.27 14.03 24.11
CA ASN A 116 -1.56 13.42 25.41
C ASN A 116 -0.91 12.03 25.49
N LYS A 117 0.14 11.91 26.31
CA LYS A 117 1.10 10.78 26.37
C LYS A 117 0.53 9.39 26.78
N HIS A 118 -0.79 9.24 26.93
CA HIS A 118 -1.42 8.04 27.51
C HIS A 118 -2.47 7.43 26.57
N LEU A 119 -2.08 6.76 25.49
CA LEU A 119 -3.08 6.18 24.58
C LEU A 119 -2.65 4.84 23.97
N GLY A 120 -3.01 3.77 24.66
CA GLY A 120 -3.08 2.40 24.15
C GLY A 120 -4.52 1.87 24.06
N LYS A 121 -5.54 2.73 24.21
CA LYS A 121 -6.96 2.34 24.29
C LYS A 121 -7.75 3.02 23.18
N ARG A 122 -8.64 2.25 22.54
CA ARG A 122 -9.61 2.72 21.54
C ARG A 122 -10.55 3.74 22.21
N LYS A 123 -10.87 4.84 21.51
CA LYS A 123 -11.88 5.80 22.00
C LYS A 123 -13.29 5.33 21.69
N ASP A 124 -14.20 5.62 22.60
CA ASP A 124 -15.63 5.37 22.43
C ASP A 124 -16.15 6.08 21.17
N PRO A 125 -16.99 5.40 20.37
CA PRO A 125 -17.43 5.89 19.07
C PRO A 125 -18.25 7.20 19.13
N GLY A 126 -18.77 7.59 20.31
CA GLY A 126 -19.60 8.78 20.52
C GLY A 126 -18.88 10.13 20.50
N HIS A 127 -17.55 10.18 20.34
CA HIS A 127 -16.79 11.44 20.38
C HIS A 127 -16.21 11.88 19.02
N ARG A 128 -16.70 11.33 17.90
CA ARG A 128 -16.33 11.84 16.57
C ARG A 128 -17.11 13.13 16.28
N ARG A 129 -16.45 14.28 16.46
CA ARG A 129 -16.95 15.57 15.96
C ARG A 129 -16.78 15.66 14.45
N ASP A 130 -17.81 16.20 13.82
CA ASP A 130 -17.95 16.47 12.39
C ASP A 130 -16.84 17.39 11.84
#